data_AF-A0A392NIT8-F1
#
_entry.id   AF-A0A392NIT8-F1
#
_cell.length_a   1.000
_cell.length_b   1.000
_cell.length_c   1.000
_cell.angle_alpha   90.00
_cell.angle_beta   90.00
_cell.angle_gamma   90.00
#
_symmetry.space_group_name_H-M   'P 1'
#
loop_
_entity.id
_entity.type
_entity.pdbx_description
1 polymer ?
#
loop_
_entity_poly.entity_id
_entity_poly.type
_entity_poly.pdbx_seq_one_letter_code
_entity_poly.pdbx_strand_id
1 'polypeptide(L)'
;LKSNQIGKAQGFYLTVSQDAVLELELVMGMTFAFTEGKYNGSTLSVLGRNTIGAPVREMPIIGGTGEFRFARGFIQAKTHSVDYHKGDAHVEYNVYVFHYPSTSASEEIFADGSRFTTEPMMGKI
;
A
#
# COMPACT_ATOMS: atom_id res chain seq x y z
N LEU A 1 3.88 14.10 19.85
CA LEU A 1 3.52 14.66 18.52
C LEU A 1 2.06 14.32 18.26
N LYS A 2 1.18 15.30 18.06
CA LYS A 2 -0.17 15.05 17.52
C LYS A 2 -0.12 15.32 16.03
N SER A 3 0.16 14.30 15.24
CA SER A 3 -0.03 14.32 13.79
C SER A 3 -1.50 13.99 13.48
N ASN A 4 -1.99 14.41 12.31
CA ASN A 4 -3.30 13.98 11.86
C ASN A 4 -3.27 12.50 11.44
N GLN A 5 -4.28 11.72 11.83
CA GLN A 5 -4.36 10.31 11.47
C GLN A 5 -5.08 10.17 10.12
N ILE A 6 -4.36 9.75 9.09
CA ILE A 6 -4.93 9.64 7.73
C ILE A 6 -5.41 8.23 7.36
N GLY A 7 -5.14 7.24 8.21
CA GLY A 7 -5.46 5.83 7.94
C GLY A 7 -4.87 4.88 8.97
N LYS A 8 -4.93 3.58 8.66
CA LYS A 8 -4.39 2.48 9.47
C LYS A 8 -3.62 1.49 8.59
N ALA A 9 -2.48 1.02 9.07
CA ALA A 9 -1.85 -0.19 8.55
C ALA A 9 -2.43 -1.40 9.28
N GLN A 10 -2.97 -2.37 8.54
CA GLN A 10 -3.64 -3.55 9.09
C GLN A 10 -3.08 -4.81 8.43
N GLY A 11 -2.66 -5.79 9.23
CA GLY A 11 -2.09 -7.02 8.71
C GLY A 11 -1.24 -7.74 9.74
N PHE A 12 -0.25 -8.48 9.25
CA PHE A 12 0.68 -9.25 10.05
C PHE A 12 2.12 -9.03 9.60
N TYR A 13 3.04 -9.42 10.47
CA TYR A 13 4.43 -9.61 10.14
C TYR A 13 4.92 -10.91 10.77
N LEU A 14 5.90 -11.54 10.13
CA LEU A 14 6.48 -12.81 10.58
C LEU A 14 7.99 -12.68 10.57
N THR A 15 8.66 -13.12 11.64
CA THR A 15 10.11 -13.33 11.60
C THR A 15 10.42 -14.52 10.72
N VAL A 16 11.30 -14.33 9.73
CA VAL A 16 11.64 -15.35 8.74
C VAL A 16 13.13 -15.70 8.72
N SER A 17 13.95 -15.08 9.56
CA SER A 17 15.36 -15.47 9.74
C SER A 17 15.52 -16.58 10.78
N GLN A 18 16.45 -17.50 10.52
CA GLN A 18 16.90 -18.52 11.47
C GLN A 18 18.08 -18.05 12.33
N ASP A 19 18.89 -17.11 11.81
CA ASP A 19 20.00 -16.51 12.54
C ASP A 19 19.52 -15.38 13.47
N ALA A 20 19.73 -15.58 14.77
CA ALA A 20 19.22 -14.70 15.81
C ALA A 20 20.02 -13.40 16.02
N VAL A 21 21.17 -13.24 15.36
CA VAL A 21 22.23 -12.33 15.87
C VAL A 21 22.52 -11.12 14.99
N LEU A 22 22.18 -11.10 13.70
CA LEU A 22 22.60 -9.97 12.85
C LEU A 22 21.48 -9.23 12.12
N GLU A 23 20.39 -9.86 11.69
CA GLU A 23 19.33 -9.15 10.98
C GLU A 23 17.96 -9.73 11.33
N LEU A 24 17.16 -9.00 12.11
CA LEU A 24 15.75 -9.34 12.31
C LEU A 24 15.04 -9.14 10.97
N GLU A 25 14.86 -10.23 10.24
CA GLU A 25 14.18 -10.24 8.95
C GLU A 25 12.71 -10.55 9.15
N LEU A 26 11.86 -9.62 8.72
CA LEU A 26 10.43 -9.81 8.71
C LEU A 26 9.93 -10.03 7.29
N VAL A 27 8.81 -10.73 7.15
CA VAL A 27 7.90 -10.58 6.01
C VAL A 27 6.68 -9.81 6.48
N MET A 28 6.35 -8.73 5.78
CA MET A 28 5.16 -7.91 6.02
C MET A 28 4.06 -8.38 5.08
N GLY A 29 2.88 -8.65 5.61
CA GLY A 29 1.64 -8.83 4.84
C GLY A 29 0.59 -7.88 5.38
N MET A 30 0.44 -6.71 4.77
CA MET A 30 -0.39 -5.64 5.32
C MET A 30 -1.08 -4.78 4.25
N THR A 31 -2.12 -4.09 4.70
CA THR A 31 -2.90 -3.14 3.92
C THR A 31 -2.85 -1.78 4.58
N PHE A 32 -2.49 -0.74 3.83
CA PHE A 32 -2.72 0.65 4.23
C PHE A 32 -4.16 1.03 3.86
N ALA A 33 -5.02 1.17 4.86
CA ALA A 33 -6.40 1.60 4.72
C ALA A 33 -6.53 3.09 5.05
N PHE A 34 -6.78 3.92 4.03
CA PHE A 34 -6.93 5.36 4.20
C PHE A 34 -8.34 5.70 4.67
N THR A 35 -8.45 6.59 5.66
CA THR A 35 -9.74 6.98 6.28
C THR A 35 -10.04 8.47 6.16
N GLU A 36 -9.14 9.24 5.56
CA GLU A 36 -9.29 10.69 5.37
C GLU A 36 -8.72 11.15 4.01
N GLY A 37 -9.09 12.35 3.59
CA GLY A 37 -8.56 13.00 2.39
C GLY A 37 -9.05 12.37 1.07
N LYS A 38 -8.32 12.65 -0.02
CA LYS A 38 -8.65 12.21 -1.40
C LYS A 38 -8.83 10.70 -1.53
N TYR A 39 -8.11 9.93 -0.72
CA TYR A 39 -8.06 8.46 -0.82
C TYR A 39 -8.91 7.76 0.23
N ASN A 40 -9.80 8.47 0.93
CA ASN A 40 -10.67 7.89 1.95
C ASN A 40 -11.43 6.66 1.41
N GLY A 41 -11.37 5.55 2.14
CA GLY A 41 -11.99 4.28 1.77
C GLY A 41 -11.18 3.44 0.77
N SER A 42 -10.09 3.97 0.23
CA SER A 42 -9.19 3.25 -0.66
C SER A 42 -8.09 2.53 0.13
N THR A 43 -7.50 1.49 -0.48
CA THR A 43 -6.43 0.72 0.16
C THR A 43 -5.26 0.42 -0.76
N LEU A 44 -4.07 0.26 -0.18
CA LEU A 44 -2.89 -0.30 -0.83
C LEU A 44 -2.43 -1.55 -0.09
N SER A 45 -2.18 -2.63 -0.82
CA SER A 45 -1.73 -3.91 -0.26
C SER A 45 -0.23 -4.12 -0.50
N VAL A 46 0.47 -4.57 0.53
CA VAL A 46 1.92 -4.78 0.53
C VAL A 46 2.22 -6.17 1.05
N LEU A 47 3.04 -6.90 0.30
CA LEU A 47 3.60 -8.18 0.69
C LEU A 47 5.09 -8.19 0.35
N GLY A 48 5.95 -8.13 1.35
CA GLY A 48 7.38 -7.98 1.10
C GLY A 48 8.29 -8.26 2.29
N ARG A 49 9.55 -8.55 1.98
CA ARG A 49 10.63 -8.70 2.97
C ARG A 49 10.97 -7.33 3.56
N ASN A 50 11.19 -7.29 4.87
CA ASN A 50 11.46 -6.11 5.67
C ASN A 50 12.62 -6.40 6.61
N THR A 51 13.84 -6.18 6.11
CA THR A 51 15.09 -6.35 6.86
C THR A 51 15.31 -5.14 7.76
N ILE A 52 14.96 -5.21 9.04
CA ILE A 52 14.88 -4.02 9.91
C ILE A 52 16.24 -3.33 10.11
N GLY A 53 17.35 -4.07 9.98
CA GLY A 53 18.71 -3.52 10.05
C GLY A 53 19.06 -2.57 8.90
N ALA A 54 18.35 -2.66 7.76
CA ALA A 54 18.61 -1.77 6.63
C ALA A 54 18.03 -0.36 6.88
N PRO A 55 18.78 0.71 6.53
CA PRO A 55 18.36 2.10 6.77
C PRO A 55 17.09 2.48 5.99
N VAL A 56 16.92 1.93 4.78
CA VAL A 56 15.73 2.07 3.93
C VAL A 56 15.37 0.69 3.40
N ARG A 57 14.09 0.34 3.49
CA ARG A 57 13.59 -1.00 3.12
C ARG A 57 12.49 -0.84 2.08
N GLU A 58 12.69 -1.46 0.94
CA GLU A 58 11.73 -1.43 -0.16
C GLU A 58 10.79 -2.63 -0.10
N MET A 59 9.49 -2.40 -0.22
CA MET A 59 8.49 -3.47 -0.33
C MET A 59 7.53 -3.18 -1.48
N PRO A 60 7.11 -4.20 -2.26
CA PRO A 60 6.25 -3.99 -3.40
C PRO A 60 4.80 -3.71 -2.96
N ILE A 61 4.16 -2.81 -3.69
CA ILE A 61 2.70 -2.68 -3.69
C ILE A 61 2.17 -3.73 -4.66
N ILE A 62 1.46 -4.72 -4.12
CA ILE A 62 0.92 -5.85 -4.88
C ILE A 62 -0.51 -5.63 -5.38
N GLY A 63 -1.12 -4.51 -5.01
CA GLY A 63 -2.46 -4.12 -5.46
C GLY A 63 -3.06 -2.99 -4.63
N GLY A 64 -4.30 -2.64 -4.95
CA GLY A 64 -5.07 -1.65 -4.22
C GLY A 64 -6.56 -1.70 -4.56
N THR A 65 -7.35 -1.00 -3.76
CA THR A 65 -8.81 -0.87 -3.93
C THR A 65 -9.23 0.59 -4.00
N GLY A 66 -10.48 0.85 -4.41
CA GLY A 66 -11.00 2.21 -4.57
C GLY A 66 -10.21 2.99 -5.62
N GLU A 67 -9.73 4.18 -5.25
CA GLU A 67 -8.88 5.04 -6.08
C GLU A 67 -7.58 4.35 -6.52
N PHE A 68 -7.12 3.35 -5.77
CA PHE A 68 -5.91 2.60 -6.06
C PHE A 68 -6.19 1.29 -6.82
N ARG A 69 -7.33 1.18 -7.51
CA ARG A 69 -7.61 0.01 -8.36
C ARG A 69 -6.50 -0.16 -9.40
N PHE A 70 -6.04 -1.41 -9.57
CA PHE A 70 -4.89 -1.79 -10.40
C PHE A 70 -3.56 -1.14 -9.98
N ALA A 71 -3.43 -0.73 -8.72
CA ALA A 71 -2.20 -0.14 -8.23
C ALA A 71 -0.99 -1.08 -8.37
N ARG A 72 0.12 -0.51 -8.81
CA ARG A 72 1.46 -1.12 -8.79
C ARG A 72 2.49 -0.10 -8.37
N GLY A 73 3.55 -0.53 -7.70
CA GLY A 73 4.60 0.37 -7.25
C GLY A 73 5.37 -0.22 -6.07
N PHE A 74 5.93 0.66 -5.25
CA PHE A 74 6.73 0.26 -4.10
C PHE A 74 6.57 1.27 -2.96
N ILE A 75 6.88 0.82 -1.76
CA ILE A 75 7.05 1.66 -0.58
C ILE A 75 8.50 1.63 -0.14
N GLN A 76 8.96 2.73 0.43
CA GLN A 76 10.22 2.80 1.17
C GLN A 76 9.92 3.06 2.64
N ALA A 77 10.38 2.15 3.49
CA ALA A 77 10.22 2.24 4.94
C ALA A 77 11.55 2.65 5.58
N LYS A 78 11.50 3.66 6.47
CA LYS A 78 12.63 4.11 7.29
C LYS A 78 12.23 4.12 8.76
N THR A 79 13.02 3.48 9.61
CA THR A 79 12.73 3.43 11.05
C THR A 79 13.24 4.72 11.69
N HIS A 80 12.34 5.47 12.34
CA HIS A 80 12.71 6.66 13.11
C HIS A 80 13.07 6.31 14.54
N SER A 81 12.30 5.43 15.16
CA SER A 81 12.54 4.96 16.52
C SER A 81 11.99 3.56 16.71
N VAL A 82 12.63 2.79 17.58
CA VAL A 82 12.19 1.46 17.97
C VAL A 82 12.53 1.26 19.46
N ASP A 83 11.55 0.79 20.22
CA ASP A 83 11.73 0.30 21.58
C ASP A 83 11.75 -1.23 21.53
N TYR A 84 12.96 -1.80 21.50
CA TYR A 84 13.13 -3.26 21.44
C TYR A 84 12.62 -4.01 22.67
N HIS A 85 12.40 -3.34 23.80
CA HIS A 85 11.86 -3.99 25.00
C HIS A 85 10.34 -4.16 24.90
N LYS A 86 9.65 -3.20 24.28
CA LYS A 86 8.19 -3.23 24.09
C LYS A 86 7.76 -3.79 22.73
N GLY A 87 8.65 -3.72 21.73
CA GLY A 87 8.34 -4.01 20.34
C GLY A 87 7.71 -2.84 19.58
N ASP A 88 7.57 -1.66 20.20
CA ASP A 88 6.97 -0.48 19.58
C ASP A 88 7.95 0.17 18.60
N ALA A 89 7.48 0.54 17.42
CA ALA A 89 8.30 1.24 16.42
C ALA A 89 7.53 2.35 15.72
N HIS A 90 8.25 3.44 15.40
CA HIS A 90 7.78 4.50 14.51
C HIS A 90 8.52 4.39 13.19
N VAL A 91 7.78 4.14 12.12
CA VAL A 91 8.31 3.90 10.79
C VAL A 91 7.71 4.92 9.83
N GLU A 92 8.57 5.67 9.14
CA GLU A 92 8.17 6.52 8.02
C GLU A 92 8.01 5.65 6.77
N TYR A 93 6.95 5.92 6.02
CA TYR A 93 6.65 5.28 4.76
C TYR A 93 6.54 6.33 3.66
N ASN A 94 7.41 6.22 2.65
CA ASN A 94 7.25 6.91 1.38
C ASN A 94 6.63 5.95 0.36
N VAL A 95 5.52 6.35 -0.24
CA VAL A 95 4.70 5.49 -1.11
C VAL A 95 4.75 6.01 -2.54
N TYR A 96 5.21 5.16 -3.47
CA TYR A 96 5.29 5.47 -4.89
C TYR A 96 4.37 4.52 -5.65
N VAL A 97 3.26 5.05 -6.17
CA VAL A 97 2.18 4.22 -6.74
C VAL A 97 1.74 4.73 -8.11
N PHE A 98 1.68 3.83 -9.08
CA PHE A 98 0.92 4.01 -10.31
C PHE A 98 -0.46 3.40 -10.11
N HIS A 99 -1.50 4.16 -10.41
CA HIS A 99 -2.90 3.69 -10.41
C HIS A 99 -3.68 4.41 -11.51
N TYR A 100 -4.87 3.89 -11.85
CA TYR A 100 -5.77 4.57 -12.78
C TYR A 100 -6.74 5.46 -11.99
N PRO A 101 -7.18 6.61 -12.55
CA PRO A 101 -8.23 7.42 -11.94
C PRO A 101 -9.52 6.61 -11.82
N SER A 102 -10.24 6.71 -10.70
CA SER A 102 -11.59 6.15 -10.58
C SER A 102 -12.58 6.79 -11.56
N THR A 103 -12.28 7.99 -12.04
CA THR A 103 -13.12 8.79 -12.96
C THR A 103 -12.78 8.61 -14.44
N SER A 104 -11.83 7.74 -14.81
CA SER A 104 -11.55 7.46 -16.24
C SER A 104 -12.57 6.50 -16.84
N ALA A 105 -13.85 6.70 -16.56
CA ALA A 105 -14.87 6.25 -17.46
C ALA A 105 -14.91 7.29 -18.60
N SER A 106 -14.17 7.05 -19.68
CA SER A 106 -14.47 7.74 -20.93
C SER A 106 -15.88 7.31 -21.35
N GLU A 107 -16.80 8.27 -21.46
CA GLU A 107 -18.02 8.07 -22.23
C GLU A 107 -17.62 8.03 -23.70
N GLU A 108 -17.60 6.84 -24.30
CA GLU A 108 -17.60 6.74 -25.75
C GLU A 108 -19.04 6.99 -26.23
N ILE A 109 -19.20 8.00 -27.09
CA ILE A 109 -20.46 8.29 -27.77
C ILE A 109 -20.33 7.73 -29.19
N PHE A 110 -21.07 6.67 -29.47
CA PHE A 110 -21.11 6.10 -30.81
C PHE A 110 -22.00 6.92 -31.74
N ALA A 111 -21.84 6.75 -33.06
CA ALA A 111 -22.58 7.50 -34.07
C ALA A 111 -24.11 7.30 -34.01
N ASP A 112 -24.57 6.25 -33.31
CA ASP A 112 -25.99 5.97 -33.06
C ASP A 112 -26.55 6.64 -31.79
N GLY A 113 -25.72 7.41 -31.07
CA GLY A 113 -26.08 8.10 -29.83
C GLY A 113 -26.05 7.25 -28.58
N SER A 114 -25.64 5.98 -28.67
CA SER A 114 -25.41 5.13 -27.49
C SER A 114 -24.20 5.62 -26.71
N ARG A 115 -24.32 5.58 -25.36
CA ARG A 115 -23.26 5.98 -24.43
C ARG A 115 -22.74 4.74 -23.71
N PHE A 116 -21.42 4.53 -23.75
CA PHE A 116 -20.76 3.50 -22.96
C PHE A 116 -19.70 4.11 -22.06
N THR A 117 -19.77 3.82 -20.77
CA THR A 117 -18.68 4.06 -19.83
C THR A 117 -17.67 2.90 -19.94
N THR A 118 -16.47 3.19 -20.45
CA THR A 118 -15.40 2.19 -20.51
C THR A 118 -14.64 2.19 -19.18
N GLU A 119 -15.02 1.33 -18.22
CA GLU A 119 -14.04 0.84 -17.25
C GLU A 119 -12.90 0.14 -18.03
N PRO A 120 -11.65 0.07 -17.50
CA PRO A 120 -10.65 -0.82 -18.09
C PRO A 120 -11.27 -2.20 -18.22
N MET A 121 -11.43 -2.68 -19.45
CA MET A 121 -12.24 -3.80 -19.94
C MET A 121 -12.12 -5.09 -19.09
N MET A 122 -12.63 -5.09 -17.86
CA MET A 122 -12.74 -6.28 -17.03
C MET A 122 -14.13 -6.83 -17.24
N GLY A 123 -14.21 -7.90 -18.03
CA GLY A 123 -15.40 -8.73 -18.07
C GLY A 123 -15.65 -9.35 -16.69
N LYS A 124 -16.90 -9.35 -16.25
CA LYS A 124 -17.33 -10.19 -15.13
C LYS A 124 -17.38 -11.63 -15.64
N ILE A 125 -16.56 -12.51 -15.08
CA ILE A 125 -16.63 -13.97 -15.33
C ILE A 125 -17.84 -14.53 -14.56
#